data_AF-A0A699STY8-F1
#
_entry.id   AF-A0A699STY8-F1
#
_cell.length_a   1.000
_cell.length_b   1.000
_cell.length_c   1.000
_cell.angle_alpha   90.00
_cell.angle_beta   90.00
_cell.angle_gamma   90.00
#
_symmetry.space_group_name_H-M   'P 1'
#
loop_
_entity.id
_entity.type
_entity.pdbx_description
1 polymer ?
#
loop_
_entity_poly.entity_id
_entity_poly.type
_entity_poly.pdbx_seq_one_letter_code
_entity_poly.pdbx_strand_id
1 'polypeptide(L)'
;FADLQKPQPELDGKACAAVGQNGLMALYDTLFSQLDVTSAQLLVTDNDFRSPEFRKQLTETVDSLLDLKVIPIFNENDSISTRRAPYEVYFLYLQDLIL
;
A
#
# COMPACT_ATOMS: atom_id res chain seq x y z
N PHE A 1 28.39 -13.66 25.56
CA PHE A 1 27.28 -12.89 26.17
C PHE A 1 27.43 -11.36 26.03
N ALA A 2 28.48 -10.83 25.39
CA ALA A 2 28.70 -9.38 25.27
C ALA A 2 28.17 -8.74 23.95
N ASP A 3 27.63 -9.52 23.02
CA ASP A 3 27.15 -9.01 21.71
C ASP A 3 25.71 -8.45 21.72
N LEU A 4 24.97 -8.60 22.83
CA LEU A 4 23.57 -8.13 22.94
C LEU A 4 23.45 -6.70 23.49
N GLN A 5 24.56 -6.02 23.80
CA GLN A 5 24.58 -4.67 24.39
C GLN A 5 24.89 -3.55 23.38
N LYS A 6 25.16 -3.87 22.11
CA LYS A 6 25.17 -2.83 21.08
C LYS A 6 23.72 -2.44 20.80
N PRO A 7 23.36 -1.14 20.81
CA PRO A 7 22.07 -0.73 20.29
C PRO A 7 21.97 -1.31 18.88
N GLN A 8 21.00 -2.19 18.67
CA GLN A 8 20.66 -2.64 17.33
C GLN A 8 20.42 -1.35 16.53
N PRO A 9 21.01 -1.17 15.34
CA PRO A 9 20.62 -0.06 14.49
C PRO A 9 19.10 -0.14 14.41
N GLU A 10 18.43 0.92 14.85
CA GLU A 10 16.99 1.01 14.83
C GLU A 10 16.58 0.63 13.41
N LEU A 11 15.89 -0.50 13.26
CA LEU A 11 15.55 -1.03 11.94
C LEU A 11 14.81 0.08 11.21
N ASP A 12 15.34 0.48 10.06
CA ASP A 12 14.69 1.49 9.25
C ASP A 12 13.32 0.94 8.84
N GLY A 13 12.26 1.46 9.46
CA GLY A 13 10.89 1.00 9.24
C GLY A 13 10.52 1.01 7.76
N LYS A 14 11.14 1.90 6.97
CA LYS A 14 10.97 1.97 5.52
C LYS A 14 11.56 0.77 4.80
N ALA A 15 12.74 0.33 5.20
CA ALA A 15 13.37 -0.88 4.65
C ALA A 15 12.56 -2.12 5.02
N CYS A 16 12.10 -2.22 6.26
CA CYS A 16 11.21 -3.30 6.71
C CYS A 16 9.89 -3.32 5.92
N ALA A 17 9.27 -2.15 5.70
CA ALA A 17 8.04 -2.05 4.92
C ALA A 17 8.27 -2.46 3.47
N ALA A 18 9.37 -2.04 2.84
CA ALA A 18 9.71 -2.44 1.48
C ALA A 18 9.89 -3.95 1.35
N VAL A 19 10.57 -4.60 2.30
CA VAL A 19 10.73 -6.07 2.34
C VAL A 19 9.38 -6.76 2.58
N GLY A 20 8.60 -6.28 3.54
CA GLY A 20 7.29 -6.84 3.89
C GLY A 20 6.26 -6.72 2.77
N GLN A 21 6.34 -5.67 1.96
CA GLN A 21 5.39 -5.42 0.87
C GLN A 21 5.37 -6.53 -0.17
N ASN A 22 6.54 -7.09 -0.51
CA ASN A 22 6.62 -8.20 -1.45
C ASN A 22 5.93 -9.45 -0.89
N GLY A 23 6.16 -9.77 0.37
CA GLY A 23 5.51 -10.90 1.06
C GLY A 23 3.99 -10.72 1.17
N LEU A 24 3.54 -9.50 1.46
CA LEU A 24 2.11 -9.17 1.50
C LEU A 24 1.44 -9.43 0.15
N MET A 25 2.05 -8.99 -0.95
CA MET A 25 1.49 -9.23 -2.29
C MET A 25 1.53 -10.69 -2.70
N ALA A 26 2.59 -11.43 -2.35
CA ALA A 26 2.66 -12.86 -2.60
C ALA A 26 1.53 -13.63 -1.87
N LEU A 27 1.19 -13.20 -0.65
CA LEU A 27 0.06 -13.75 0.09
C LEU A 27 -1.27 -13.45 -0.61
N TYR A 28 -1.51 -12.21 -1.03
CA TYR A 28 -2.73 -11.87 -1.76
C TYR A 28 -2.85 -12.65 -3.07
N ASP A 29 -1.78 -12.74 -3.85
CA ASP A 29 -1.76 -13.51 -5.10
C ASP A 29 -2.09 -14.99 -4.87
N THR A 30 -1.54 -15.58 -3.80
CA THR A 30 -1.84 -16.96 -3.39
C THR A 30 -3.31 -17.14 -2.99
N LEU A 31 -3.91 -16.17 -2.30
CA LEU A 31 -5.30 -16.26 -1.84
C LEU A 31 -6.31 -16.01 -2.96
N PHE A 32 -6.05 -15.02 -3.83
CA PHE A 32 -6.96 -14.67 -4.93
C PHE A 32 -6.90 -15.69 -6.06
N SER A 33 -5.74 -16.29 -6.33
CA SER A 33 -5.62 -17.37 -7.32
C SER A 33 -6.44 -18.62 -6.96
N GLN A 34 -6.68 -18.89 -5.66
CA GLN A 34 -7.59 -19.97 -5.24
C GLN A 34 -9.05 -19.73 -5.62
N LEU A 35 -9.40 -18.48 -5.96
CA LEU A 35 -10.72 -18.05 -6.37
C LEU A 35 -10.79 -17.70 -7.87
N ASP A 36 -9.74 -18.01 -8.65
CA ASP A 36 -9.57 -17.59 -10.05
C ASP A 36 -9.68 -16.06 -10.25
N VAL A 37 -9.31 -15.29 -9.23
CA VAL A 37 -9.31 -13.82 -9.25
C VAL A 37 -7.88 -13.31 -9.39
N THR A 38 -7.68 -12.31 -10.24
CA THR A 38 -6.40 -11.60 -10.34
C THR A 38 -6.45 -10.37 -9.43
N SER A 39 -5.34 -10.07 -8.75
CA SER A 39 -5.21 -8.84 -7.95
C SER A 39 -4.13 -7.92 -8.54
N ALA A 40 -4.28 -6.61 -8.34
CA ALA A 40 -3.29 -5.62 -8.74
C ALA A 40 -2.97 -4.68 -7.58
N GLN A 41 -1.69 -4.45 -7.35
CA GLN A 41 -1.24 -3.57 -6.29
C GLN A 41 -1.28 -2.10 -6.70
N LEU A 42 -1.84 -1.25 -5.83
CA LEU A 42 -1.78 0.20 -5.95
C LEU A 42 -1.12 0.78 -4.69
N LEU A 43 0.05 1.39 -4.87
CA LEU A 43 0.82 2.02 -3.80
C LEU A 43 0.66 3.54 -3.86
N VAL A 44 0.29 4.15 -2.74
CA VAL A 44 -0.06 5.57 -2.65
C VAL A 44 0.56 6.21 -1.41
N THR A 45 0.73 7.53 -1.40
CA THR A 45 1.18 8.30 -0.23
C THR A 45 0.17 9.40 0.13
N ASP A 46 0.28 9.96 1.34
CA ASP A 46 -0.57 11.10 1.79
C ASP A 46 -0.65 12.23 0.77
N ASN A 47 0.51 12.56 0.20
CA ASN A 47 0.67 13.70 -0.67
C ASN A 47 -0.03 13.48 -2.01
N ASP A 48 -0.15 12.22 -2.44
CA ASP A 48 -0.76 11.90 -3.72
C ASP A 48 -2.27 12.19 -3.69
N PHE A 49 -2.96 11.84 -2.60
CA PHE A 49 -4.40 12.11 -2.45
C PHE A 49 -4.76 13.59 -2.36
N ARG A 50 -3.80 14.46 -2.04
CA ARG A 50 -4.01 15.92 -2.02
C ARG A 50 -4.12 16.51 -3.43
N SER A 51 -3.61 15.82 -4.46
CA SER A 51 -3.75 16.26 -5.86
C SER A 51 -5.08 15.79 -6.46
N PRO A 52 -5.95 16.70 -6.94
CA PRO A 52 -7.13 16.33 -7.71
C PRO A 52 -6.80 15.53 -8.98
N GLU A 53 -5.69 15.87 -9.64
CA GLU A 53 -5.23 15.22 -10.87
C GLU A 53 -4.81 13.78 -10.60
N PHE A 54 -4.09 13.54 -9.50
CA PHE A 54 -3.71 12.19 -9.08
C PHE A 54 -4.95 11.37 -8.74
N ARG A 55 -5.90 11.92 -7.96
CA ARG A 55 -7.16 11.23 -7.65
C ARG A 55 -7.90 10.80 -8.91
N LYS A 56 -7.98 11.69 -9.91
CA LYS A 56 -8.59 11.38 -11.21
C LYS A 56 -7.87 10.22 -11.92
N GLN A 57 -6.54 10.26 -12.01
CA GLN A 57 -5.75 9.20 -12.66
C GLN A 57 -5.88 7.86 -11.92
N LEU A 58 -5.93 7.90 -10.59
CA LEU A 58 -6.11 6.73 -9.76
C LEU A 58 -7.51 6.12 -9.98
N THR A 59 -8.57 6.94 -10.02
CA THR A 59 -9.92 6.48 -10.36
C THR A 59 -9.96 5.83 -11.75
N GLU A 60 -9.40 6.47 -12.78
CA GLU A 60 -9.34 5.90 -14.14
C GLU A 60 -8.60 4.55 -14.17
N THR A 61 -7.54 4.41 -13.37
CA THR A 61 -6.78 3.16 -13.22
C THR A 61 -7.61 2.08 -12.54
N VAL A 62 -8.31 2.43 -11.46
CA VAL A 62 -9.19 1.51 -10.71
C VAL A 62 -10.33 1.03 -11.60
N ASP A 63 -11.01 1.92 -12.31
CA ASP A 63 -12.08 1.58 -13.24
C ASP A 63 -11.59 0.60 -14.30
N SER A 64 -10.41 0.87 -14.88
CA SER A 64 -9.79 -0.03 -15.86
C SER A 64 -9.46 -1.41 -15.29
N LEU A 65 -8.99 -1.50 -14.04
CA LEU A 65 -8.72 -2.78 -13.39
C LEU A 65 -10.01 -3.57 -13.13
N LEU A 66 -11.06 -2.90 -12.66
CA LEU A 66 -12.35 -3.52 -12.39
C LEU A 66 -13.04 -4.00 -13.67
N ASP A 67 -12.94 -3.25 -14.77
CA ASP A 67 -13.41 -3.66 -16.10
C ASP A 67 -12.71 -4.95 -16.58
N LEU A 68 -11.44 -5.11 -16.22
CA LEU A 68 -10.65 -6.32 -16.47
C LEU A 68 -10.89 -7.44 -15.45
N LYS A 69 -11.82 -7.25 -14.49
CA LYS A 69 -12.08 -8.15 -13.36
C LYS A 69 -10.87 -8.40 -12.47
N VAL A 70 -9.98 -7.41 -12.38
CA VAL A 70 -8.81 -7.42 -11.49
C VAL A 70 -9.16 -6.64 -10.23
N ILE A 71 -8.92 -7.23 -9.06
CA ILE A 71 -9.18 -6.60 -7.77
C ILE A 71 -8.00 -5.70 -7.36
N PRO A 72 -8.20 -4.37 -7.24
CA PRO A 72 -7.16 -3.48 -6.75
C PRO A 72 -6.93 -3.68 -5.24
N ILE A 73 -5.66 -3.76 -4.84
CA ILE A 73 -5.21 -3.82 -3.45
C ILE A 73 -4.42 -2.56 -3.14
N PHE A 74 -5.02 -1.68 -2.34
CA PHE A 74 -4.42 -0.42 -1.92
C PHE A 74 -3.53 -0.60 -0.71
N ASN A 75 -2.34 -0.02 -0.74
CA ASN A 75 -1.51 0.14 0.46
C ASN A 75 -0.73 1.46 0.44
N GLU A 76 -0.34 1.94 1.62
CA GLU A 76 0.56 3.10 1.73
C GLU A 76 1.98 2.70 1.29
N ASN A 77 2.65 3.54 0.51
CA ASN A 77 4.05 3.32 0.14
C ASN A 77 4.98 3.80 1.25
N ASP A 78 4.99 3.07 2.37
CA ASP A 78 5.78 3.40 3.57
C ASP A 78 7.29 3.52 3.29
N SER A 79 7.80 2.88 2.23
CA SER A 79 9.21 2.96 1.84
C SER A 79 9.63 4.37 1.41
N ILE A 80 8.71 5.16 0.86
CA ILE A 80 8.94 6.54 0.39
C ILE A 80 8.07 7.58 1.10
N SER A 81 7.05 7.16 1.85
CA SER A 81 6.17 8.05 2.60
C SER A 81 6.98 8.95 3.53
N THR A 82 6.61 10.23 3.57
CA THR A 82 7.22 11.22 4.46
C THR A 82 6.47 11.35 5.79
N ARG A 83 5.45 10.51 5.97
CA ARG A 83 4.54 10.55 7.10
C ARG A 83 5.26 10.22 8.41
N ARG A 84 4.97 11.04 9.42
CA ARG A 84 5.47 10.91 10.81
C ARG A 84 4.35 10.89 11.85
N ALA A 85 3.07 10.90 11.43
CA ALA A 85 1.89 11.13 12.27
C ALA A 85 0.83 9.99 12.15
N PRO A 86 0.02 9.74 13.19
CA PRO A 86 -0.88 8.57 13.30
C PRO A 86 -2.02 8.52 12.27
N TYR A 87 -2.62 7.33 12.12
CA TYR A 87 -3.48 6.87 11.02
C TYR A 87 -4.88 7.53 10.89
N GLU A 88 -5.23 8.54 11.68
CA GLU A 88 -6.64 8.99 11.84
C GLU A 88 -7.29 9.64 10.60
N VAL A 89 -6.52 10.07 9.58
CA VAL A 89 -7.07 10.90 8.47
C VAL A 89 -7.44 10.08 7.21
N TYR A 90 -7.01 8.82 7.09
CA TYR A 90 -7.02 8.10 5.80
C TYR A 90 -8.36 7.46 5.42
N PHE A 91 -9.14 7.09 6.43
CA PHE A 91 -10.43 6.42 6.21
C PHE A 91 -11.41 7.31 5.42
N LEU A 92 -11.30 8.63 5.54
CA LEU A 92 -12.19 9.56 4.84
C LEU A 92 -11.89 9.65 3.34
N TYR A 93 -10.62 9.68 2.94
CA TYR A 93 -10.25 9.80 1.52
C TYR A 93 -10.42 8.50 0.73
N LEU A 94 -10.25 7.35 1.37
CA LEU A 94 -10.46 6.06 0.73
C LEU A 94 -11.94 5.73 0.54
N GLN A 95 -12.83 6.24 1.41
CA GLN A 95 -14.28 6.08 1.23
C GLN A 95 -14.78 6.75 -0.05
N ASP A 96 -14.25 7.93 -0.40
CA ASP A 96 -14.62 8.66 -1.63
C ASP A 96 -14.11 7.99 -2.92
N LEU A 97 -13.19 7.01 -2.82
CA LEU A 97 -12.60 6.33 -3.98
C LEU A 97 -13.17 4.92 -4.22
N ILE A 98 -13.87 4.35 -3.22
CA ILE A 98 -14.40 2.97 -3.25
C ILE A 98 -15.93 2.96 -3.42
N LEU A 99 -16.63 4.10 -3.24
CA LEU A 99 -18.07 4.24 -3.40
C LEU A 99 -18.47 5.13 -4.58
#